data_AF-A0A0K8URQ6-F1
#
_entry.id   AF-A0A0K8URQ6-F1
#
_cell.length_a   1.000
_cell.length_b   1.000
_cell.length_c   1.000
_cell.angle_alpha   90.00
_cell.angle_beta   90.00
_cell.angle_gamma   90.00
#
_symmetry.space_group_name_H-M   'P 1'
#
loop_
_entity.id
_entity.type
_entity.pdbx_description
1 polymer ?
#
loop_
_entity_poly.entity_id
_entity_poly.type
_entity_poly.pdbx_seq_one_letter_code
_entity_poly.pdbx_strand_id
1 'polypeptide(L)'
;DLLFSLRGQIWRTLRQKLTPTFSSSKLKAMFHTSDDIGDKMVEHLNRILPDEGRAEVDIKEILVTYAIDIIGSVIFGLDINSFEDPKNKFRCLVHQARRNNLINANIGMLIFLCPSSRFHLQH
;
A
#
# COMPACT_ATOMS: atom_id res chain seq x y z
N ASP A 1 32.12 -9.71 6.86
CA ASP A 1 30.93 -10.57 6.69
C ASP A 1 29.82 -10.46 7.76
N LEU A 2 30.11 -10.05 9.01
CA LEU A 2 29.10 -10.01 10.08
C LEU A 2 27.96 -8.98 9.86
N LEU A 3 28.28 -7.79 9.33
CA LEU A 3 27.31 -6.70 9.12
C LEU A 3 26.18 -7.07 8.13
N PHE A 4 26.52 -7.82 7.07
CA PHE A 4 25.54 -8.30 6.10
C PHE A 4 24.67 -9.44 6.66
N SER A 5 25.27 -10.32 7.48
CA SER A 5 24.55 -11.37 8.19
C SER A 5 23.55 -10.81 9.21
N LEU A 6 23.92 -9.76 9.96
CA LEU A 6 23.04 -9.01 10.87
C LEU A 6 21.85 -8.39 10.13
N ARG A 7 22.07 -7.72 8.99
CA ARG A 7 20.97 -7.22 8.14
C ARG A 7 20.08 -8.36 7.62
N GLY A 8 20.67 -9.49 7.22
CA GLY A 8 19.93 -10.67 6.78
C GLY A 8 19.07 -11.31 7.88
N GLN A 9 19.56 -11.37 9.12
CA GLN A 9 18.78 -11.88 10.25
C GLN A 9 17.64 -10.96 10.66
N ILE A 10 17.87 -9.63 10.68
CA ILE A 10 16.80 -8.65 10.95
C ILE A 10 15.72 -8.77 9.87
N TRP A 11 16.11 -8.86 8.59
CA TRP A 11 15.18 -9.07 7.49
C TRP A 11 14.40 -10.38 7.63
N ARG A 12 15.09 -11.50 7.91
CA ARG A 12 14.45 -12.80 8.09
C ARG A 12 13.44 -12.77 9.24
N THR A 13 13.80 -12.14 10.35
CA THR A 13 12.93 -11.99 11.53
C THR A 13 11.71 -11.13 11.20
N LEU A 14 11.89 -10.01 10.51
CA LEU A 14 10.80 -9.14 10.08
C LEU A 14 9.85 -9.87 9.12
N ARG A 15 10.41 -10.54 8.10
CA ARG A 15 9.64 -11.33 7.14
C ARG A 15 8.86 -12.43 7.84
N GLN A 16 9.46 -13.17 8.77
CA GLN A 16 8.78 -14.21 9.54
C GLN A 16 7.60 -13.66 10.34
N LYS A 17 7.71 -12.45 10.89
CA LYS A 17 6.60 -11.78 11.60
C LYS A 17 5.51 -11.24 10.68
N LEU A 18 5.86 -10.78 9.48
CA LEU A 18 4.90 -10.21 8.52
C LEU A 18 4.21 -11.27 7.64
N THR A 19 4.87 -12.40 7.36
CA THR A 19 4.34 -13.48 6.51
C THR A 19 2.95 -13.97 6.93
N PRO A 20 2.62 -14.22 8.21
CA PRO A 20 1.28 -14.68 8.59
C PRO A 20 0.16 -13.68 8.29
N THR A 21 0.47 -12.39 8.21
CA THR A 21 -0.49 -11.32 7.86
C THR A 21 -0.95 -11.41 6.39
N PHE A 22 -0.14 -12.00 5.51
CA PHE A 22 -0.45 -12.21 4.09
C PHE A 22 -0.95 -13.62 3.77
N SER A 23 -1.48 -14.35 4.77
CA SER A 23 -2.14 -15.63 4.53
C SER A 23 -3.43 -15.44 3.72
N SER A 24 -3.83 -16.47 2.95
CA SER A 24 -5.02 -16.40 2.09
C SER A 24 -6.30 -16.03 2.85
N SER A 25 -6.43 -16.47 4.10
CA SER A 25 -7.57 -16.13 4.97
C SER A 25 -7.58 -14.66 5.38
N LYS A 26 -6.41 -14.10 5.70
CA LYS A 26 -6.26 -12.66 6.01
C LYS A 26 -6.43 -11.80 4.77
N LEU A 27 -5.88 -12.20 3.63
CA LEU A 27 -6.11 -11.53 2.35
C LEU A 27 -7.59 -11.54 1.95
N LYS A 28 -8.30 -12.66 2.16
CA LYS A 28 -9.74 -12.73 1.94
C LYS A 28 -10.51 -11.78 2.86
N ALA A 29 -10.09 -11.63 4.11
CA ALA A 29 -10.68 -10.63 5.00
C ALA A 29 -10.43 -9.19 4.52
N MET A 30 -9.22 -8.89 4.03
CA MET A 30 -8.88 -7.58 3.43
C MET A 30 -9.66 -7.30 2.14
N PHE A 31 -10.07 -8.33 1.40
CA PHE A 31 -10.86 -8.16 0.18
C PHE A 31 -12.21 -7.49 0.47
N HIS A 32 -12.87 -7.81 1.59
CA HIS A 32 -14.10 -7.10 2.00
C HIS A 32 -13.86 -5.60 2.17
N THR A 33 -12.79 -5.23 2.87
CA THR A 33 -12.38 -3.82 3.01
C THR A 33 -12.09 -3.17 1.66
N SER A 34 -11.48 -3.91 0.73
CA SER A 34 -11.21 -3.44 -0.63
C SER A 34 -12.51 -3.17 -1.40
N ASP A 35 -13.51 -4.03 -1.25
CA ASP A 35 -14.83 -3.92 -1.88
C ASP A 35 -15.60 -2.70 -1.35
N ASP A 36 -15.66 -2.55 -0.01
CA ASP A 36 -16.33 -1.41 0.65
C ASP A 36 -15.74 -0.06 0.21
N ILE A 37 -14.42 0.02 0.07
CA ILE A 37 -13.74 1.25 -0.41
C ILE A 37 -13.95 1.41 -1.92
N GLY A 38 -14.09 0.30 -2.66
CA GLY A 38 -14.43 0.29 -4.07
C GLY A 38 -15.80 0.92 -4.33
N ASP A 39 -16.79 0.61 -3.50
CA ASP A 39 -18.12 1.22 -3.57
C ASP A 39 -18.04 2.74 -3.35
N LYS A 40 -17.26 3.19 -2.36
CA LYS A 40 -17.02 4.63 -2.11
C LYS A 40 -16.35 5.33 -3.30
N MET A 41 -15.42 4.64 -3.97
CA MET A 41 -14.78 5.14 -5.18
C MET A 41 -15.78 5.29 -6.33
N VAL A 42 -16.65 4.30 -6.54
CA VAL A 42 -17.70 4.33 -7.57
C VAL A 42 -18.70 5.45 -7.29
N GLU A 43 -19.13 5.61 -6.03
CA GLU A 43 -20.02 6.69 -5.62
C GLU A 43 -19.39 8.07 -5.89
N HIS A 44 -18.11 8.25 -5.59
CA HIS A 44 -17.38 9.46 -5.89
C HIS A 44 -17.32 9.74 -7.39
N LEU A 45 -17.02 8.71 -8.20
CA LEU A 45 -17.00 8.83 -9.66
C LEU A 45 -18.36 9.22 -10.22
N ASN A 46 -19.44 8.58 -9.77
CA ASN A 46 -20.81 8.92 -10.18
C ASN A 46 -21.20 10.36 -9.83
N ARG A 47 -20.62 10.93 -8.75
CA ARG A 47 -20.86 12.33 -8.36
C ARG A 47 -20.11 13.35 -9.21
N ILE A 48 -18.91 13.02 -9.67
CA ILE A 48 -18.05 13.95 -10.43
C ILE A 48 -18.22 13.83 -11.95
N LEU A 49 -18.72 12.69 -12.42
CA LEU A 49 -18.97 12.44 -13.84
C LEU A 49 -20.33 13.02 -14.25
N PRO A 50 -20.42 13.70 -15.41
CA PRO A 50 -21.69 14.15 -15.94
C PRO A 50 -22.48 12.97 -16.52
N ASP A 51 -23.82 13.06 -16.46
CA ASP A 51 -24.73 12.05 -17.05
C ASP A 51 -24.55 11.94 -18.57
N GLU A 52 -24.17 13.03 -19.22
CA GLU A 52 -23.92 13.10 -20.66
C GLU A 52 -22.59 13.81 -20.96
N GLY A 53 -21.90 13.38 -22.02
CA GLY A 53 -20.65 13.98 -22.47
C GLY A 53 -19.40 13.26 -21.95
N ARG A 54 -18.32 14.00 -21.72
CA ARG A 54 -17.03 13.46 -21.27
C ARG A 54 -16.46 14.36 -20.19
N ALA A 55 -15.87 13.74 -19.17
CA ALA A 55 -15.09 14.43 -18.14
C ALA A 55 -13.67 13.86 -18.10
N GLU A 56 -12.71 14.73 -17.86
CA GLU A 56 -11.33 14.34 -17.61
C GLU A 56 -11.17 14.03 -16.12
N VAL A 57 -10.57 12.87 -15.83
CA VAL A 57 -10.40 12.39 -14.47
C VAL A 57 -8.96 11.96 -14.26
N ASP A 58 -8.34 12.43 -13.17
CA ASP A 58 -7.03 11.96 -12.76
C ASP A 58 -7.14 10.57 -12.10
N ILE A 59 -7.09 9.53 -12.94
CA ILE A 59 -7.14 8.13 -12.51
C ILE A 59 -6.03 7.81 -11.50
N LYS A 60 -4.85 8.44 -11.64
CA LYS A 60 -3.74 8.17 -10.73
C LYS A 60 -4.09 8.62 -9.32
N GLU A 61 -4.69 9.80 -9.17
CA GLU A 61 -5.06 10.30 -7.84
C GLU A 61 -6.20 9.49 -7.21
N ILE A 62 -7.14 9.01 -8.02
CA ILE A 62 -8.21 8.11 -7.57
C ILE A 62 -7.65 6.80 -7.04
N LEU A 63 -6.79 6.13 -7.82
CA LEU A 63 -6.18 4.85 -7.42
C LEU A 63 -5.25 5.00 -6.21
N VAL A 64 -4.55 6.13 -6.11
CA VAL A 64 -3.73 6.45 -4.93
C VAL A 64 -4.63 6.60 -3.71
N THR A 65 -5.74 7.33 -3.83
CA THR A 65 -6.68 7.53 -2.73
C THR A 65 -7.30 6.21 -2.28
N TYR A 66 -7.72 5.36 -3.22
CA TYR A 66 -8.19 4.00 -2.98
C TYR A 66 -7.16 3.16 -2.20
N ALA A 67 -5.90 3.15 -2.65
CA ALA A 67 -4.84 2.40 -1.98
C ALA A 67 -4.53 2.91 -0.57
N ILE A 68 -4.59 4.23 -0.35
CA ILE A 68 -4.39 4.86 0.96
C ILE A 68 -5.48 4.41 1.93
N ASP A 69 -6.74 4.42 1.51
CA ASP A 69 -7.87 4.02 2.37
C ASP A 69 -7.80 2.52 2.71
N ILE A 70 -7.42 1.66 1.76
CA ILE A 70 -7.20 0.23 2.05
C ILE A 70 -6.10 0.05 3.09
N ILE A 71 -4.97 0.74 2.95
CA ILE A 71 -3.86 0.68 3.91
C ILE A 71 -4.30 1.22 5.28
N GLY A 72 -5.03 2.34 5.29
CA GLY A 72 -5.59 2.95 6.49
C GLY A 72 -6.50 1.98 7.26
N SER A 73 -7.40 1.31 6.55
CA SER A 73 -8.34 0.37 7.15
C SER A 73 -7.68 -0.94 7.56
N VAL A 74 -6.87 -1.54 6.69
CA VAL A 74 -6.24 -2.85 6.96
C VAL A 74 -5.14 -2.78 8.02
N ILE A 75 -4.29 -1.76 7.99
CA ILE A 75 -3.13 -1.67 8.90
C ILE A 75 -3.50 -0.96 10.21
N PHE A 76 -4.27 0.13 10.11
CA PHE A 76 -4.56 0.99 11.26
C PHE A 76 -6.00 0.83 11.78
N GLY A 77 -6.85 0.04 11.12
CA GLY A 77 -8.25 -0.15 11.53
C GLY A 77 -9.09 1.11 11.36
N LEU A 78 -8.65 2.06 10.52
CA LEU A 78 -9.32 3.34 10.34
C LEU A 78 -10.30 3.26 9.16
N ASP A 79 -11.57 3.59 9.40
CA ASP A 79 -12.51 3.87 8.32
C ASP A 79 -12.33 5.32 7.87
N ILE A 80 -11.56 5.48 6.80
CA ILE A 80 -11.25 6.77 6.20
C ILE A 80 -12.00 6.83 4.88
N ASN A 81 -12.87 7.82 4.71
CA ASN A 81 -13.51 8.09 3.42
C ASN A 81 -12.78 9.26 2.74
N SER A 82 -11.61 8.99 2.16
CA SER A 82 -10.79 10.03 1.55
C SER A 82 -11.40 10.62 0.28
N PHE A 83 -12.37 9.91 -0.33
CA PHE A 83 -13.12 10.39 -1.48
C PHE A 83 -14.17 11.46 -1.12
N GLU A 84 -14.68 11.43 0.12
CA GLU A 84 -15.62 12.42 0.64
C GLU A 84 -14.90 13.56 1.38
N ASP A 85 -13.87 13.24 2.18
CA ASP A 85 -12.99 14.23 2.81
C ASP A 85 -11.54 14.12 2.29
N PRO A 86 -11.21 14.81 1.19
CA PRO A 86 -9.86 14.82 0.64
C PRO A 86 -8.82 15.44 1.59
N LYS A 87 -9.23 16.24 2.59
CA LYS A 87 -8.31 16.92 3.51
C LYS A 87 -8.14 16.18 4.83
N ASN A 88 -8.56 14.91 4.89
CA ASN A 88 -8.37 14.11 6.07
C ASN A 88 -6.87 13.99 6.42
N LYS A 89 -6.58 13.98 7.72
CA LYS A 89 -5.21 14.03 8.25
C LYS A 89 -4.36 12.87 7.76
N PHE A 90 -4.95 11.68 7.59
CA PHE A 90 -4.23 10.49 7.16
C PHE A 90 -3.75 10.61 5.71
N ARG A 91 -4.64 10.99 4.78
CA ARG A 91 -4.31 11.27 3.38
C ARG A 91 -3.25 12.36 3.26
N CYS A 92 -3.36 13.46 4.01
CA CYS A 92 -2.34 14.51 4.02
C CYS A 92 -0.97 14.01 4.48
N LEU A 93 -0.92 13.20 5.56
CA LEU A 93 0.33 12.61 6.04
C LEU A 93 0.96 11.67 5.01
N VAL A 94 0.15 10.82 4.37
CA VAL A 94 0.65 9.90 3.33
C VAL A 94 1.15 10.65 2.11
N HIS A 95 0.46 11.69 1.65
CA HIS A 95 0.93 12.55 0.56
C HIS A 95 2.24 13.27 0.90
N GLN A 96 2.38 13.74 2.13
CA GLN A 96 3.64 14.34 2.60
C GLN A 96 4.78 13.31 2.64
N ALA A 97 4.53 12.10 3.12
CA ALA A 97 5.50 11.01 3.15
C ALA A 97 5.94 10.60 1.73
N ARG A 98 4.99 10.49 0.79
CA ARG A 98 5.25 10.17 -0.61
C ARG A 98 6.08 11.24 -1.32
N ARG A 99 5.93 12.51 -0.96
CA ARG A 99 6.70 13.62 -1.55
C ARG A 99 8.18 13.57 -1.14
N ASN A 100 8.53 13.01 0.01
CA ASN A 100 9.91 12.96 0.54
C ASN A 100 10.77 11.79 -0.01
N ASN A 101 10.55 11.37 -1.26
CA ASN A 101 10.95 10.07 -1.82
C ASN A 101 12.44 9.87 -2.22
N LEU A 102 13.41 10.61 -1.65
CA LEU A 102 14.83 10.37 -1.95
C LEU A 102 15.45 9.18 -1.18
N ILE A 103 14.79 8.67 -0.13
CA ILE A 103 15.35 7.62 0.74
C ILE A 103 14.84 6.20 0.38
N ASN A 104 13.75 6.05 -0.38
CA ASN A 104 13.06 4.76 -0.53
C ASN A 104 13.24 4.02 -1.87
N ALA A 105 13.68 4.69 -2.94
CA ALA A 105 13.84 4.04 -4.24
C ALA A 105 14.89 2.91 -4.23
N ASN A 106 15.95 3.06 -3.42
CA ASN A 106 17.01 2.05 -3.30
C ASN A 106 16.67 0.89 -2.35
N ILE A 107 15.73 1.08 -1.39
CA ILE A 107 15.37 0.02 -0.41
C ILE A 107 14.33 -0.94 -0.99
N GLY A 108 13.32 -0.43 -1.72
CA GLY A 108 12.28 -1.27 -2.33
C GLY A 108 12.79 -2.21 -3.41
N MET A 109 13.75 -1.76 -4.23
CA MET A 109 14.36 -2.57 -5.28
C MET A 109 15.25 -3.69 -4.72
N LEU A 110 15.94 -3.45 -3.59
CA LEU A 110 16.77 -4.46 -2.92
C LEU A 110 15.94 -5.53 -2.17
N ILE A 111 14.74 -5.18 -1.69
CA ILE A 111 13.81 -6.11 -1.04
C ILE A 111 13.19 -7.09 -2.05
N PHE A 112 13.01 -6.67 -3.31
CA PHE A 112 12.42 -7.52 -4.36
C PHE A 112 13.48 -8.28 -5.18
N LEU A 113 14.67 -7.70 -5.42
CA LEU A 113 15.72 -8.33 -6.23
C LEU A 113 16.64 -9.29 -5.47
N CYS A 114 16.71 -9.24 -4.13
CA CYS A 114 17.56 -10.18 -3.38
C CYS A 114 16.85 -10.87 -2.21
N PRO A 115 16.14 -11.99 -2.47
CA PRO A 115 15.92 -13.02 -1.46
C PRO A 115 16.93 -14.20 -1.56
N SER A 116 17.71 -14.32 -2.64
CA SER A 116 18.28 -15.64 -3.01
C SER A 116 19.79 -15.70 -3.34
N SER A 117 20.50 -14.59 -3.59
CA SER A 117 21.91 -14.66 -4.02
C SER A 117 22.90 -14.83 -2.85
N ARG A 118 22.69 -15.84 -2.00
CA ARG A 118 23.76 -16.52 -1.26
C ARG A 118 23.35 -17.86 -0.61
N PHE A 119 22.38 -18.57 -1.19
CA PHE A 119 22.14 -19.98 -0.84
C PHE A 119 22.72 -20.97 -1.87
N HIS A 120 23.44 -20.47 -2.88
CA HIS A 120 24.05 -21.27 -3.96
C HIS A 120 25.59 -21.17 -4.02
N LEU A 121 26.22 -20.88 -2.88
CA LEU A 121 27.68 -20.99 -2.67
C LEU A 121 27.99 -21.64 -1.31
N GLN A 122 27.12 -22.58 -0.88
CA GLN A 122 27.54 -23.70 -0.04
C GLN A 122 27.56 -24.95 -0.91
N HIS A 123 28.52 -24.97 -1.82
CA HIS A 123 29.37 -26.12 -2.11
C HIS A 123 30.76 -25.57 -2.45
#